data_AF-A0A7N2QXM0-F1
#
_entry.id   AF-A0A7N2QXM0-F1
#
_cell.length_a   1.000
_cell.length_b   1.000
_cell.length_c   1.000
_cell.angle_alpha   90.00
_cell.angle_beta   90.00
_cell.angle_gamma   90.00
#
_symmetry.space_group_name_H-M   'P 1'
#
loop_
_entity.id
_entity.type
_entity.pdbx_description
1 polymer ?
#
loop_
_entity_poly.entity_id
_entity_poly.type
_entity_poly.pdbx_seq_one_letter_code
_entity_poly.pdbx_strand_id
1 'polypeptide(L)'
;MENSPSEGREEEVETLSPCLDPDSQHTGAILGMLIGERCIAYDKDTYNLPLVAKSKEHVDYIPGISSIQLVNIPFDWTNQQTMQRILKVLPWVNKAQFLLLTSIYELESKVFDVLKAKFSFPVYAMGEIVPNIDFGENTNHNDNNYLHWLDCQPRSSVLYVSMGSFLSVSIAQMDEIAVGLRDSGVRFFWVARDETSKLKELCGHLGLVVPWCNQLRVLSHSSVGGFLSHCGWSSTREGMLCGLPFLTFPIVFDQILNSKLIVEDWKTGWRVKQDMGMDNLVTRVEISRLVQKFMNLENDEGKEIRTRASEFQWMCQHAIAKGGSSETSINAFIQDLSHCMVIE
;
A
#
# COMPACT_ATOMS: atom_id res chain seq x y z
N MET A 1 -8.91 64.73 31.59
CA MET A 1 -9.37 63.88 30.48
C MET A 1 -8.11 63.41 29.77
N GLU A 2 -7.85 62.10 29.90
CA GLU A 2 -7.29 61.16 28.90
C GLU A 2 -6.15 61.61 27.95
N ASN A 3 -5.22 60.78 27.50
CA ASN A 3 -4.51 59.58 27.97
C ASN A 3 -3.54 59.21 26.83
N SER A 4 -2.34 58.74 27.18
CA SER A 4 -1.42 57.85 26.40
C SER A 4 -0.80 58.29 25.07
N PRO A 5 0.55 58.35 25.00
CA PRO A 5 1.36 57.79 23.93
C PRO A 5 1.80 56.35 24.30
N SER A 6 1.73 55.43 23.35
CA SER A 6 2.10 54.02 23.49
C SER A 6 3.59 53.83 23.78
N GLU A 7 3.93 53.36 24.98
CA GLU A 7 5.22 52.77 25.32
C GLU A 7 5.39 51.43 24.56
N GLY A 8 6.40 51.32 23.70
CA GLY A 8 6.96 50.05 23.29
C GLY A 8 7.93 49.58 24.37
N ARG A 9 7.53 48.60 25.18
CA ARG A 9 8.44 47.83 26.04
C ARG A 9 8.79 46.53 25.32
N GLU A 10 10.09 46.29 25.24
CA GLU A 10 10.67 44.99 24.96
C GLU A 10 10.14 43.98 25.99
N GLU A 11 9.39 42.98 25.55
CA GLU A 11 9.10 41.79 26.36
C GLU A 11 10.15 40.73 26.03
N GLU A 12 10.97 40.43 27.04
CA GLU A 12 11.88 39.30 27.12
C GLU A 12 11.11 38.00 26.84
N VAL A 13 11.49 37.28 25.78
CA VAL A 13 11.02 35.91 25.57
C VAL A 13 11.83 35.01 26.50
N GLU A 14 11.23 34.64 27.63
CA GLU A 14 11.71 33.58 28.52
C GLU A 14 12.05 32.32 27.72
N THR A 15 13.33 31.98 27.69
CA THR A 15 13.82 30.67 27.22
C THR A 15 13.39 29.60 28.22
N LEU A 16 12.20 29.04 28.03
CA LEU A 16 11.78 27.80 28.69
C LEU A 16 12.62 26.64 28.12
N SER A 17 13.72 26.35 28.80
CA SER A 17 14.41 25.07 28.68
C SER A 17 13.49 24.00 29.28
N PRO A 18 13.08 22.95 28.55
CA PRO A 18 12.41 21.82 29.18
C PRO A 18 13.46 21.07 30.00
N CYS A 19 13.31 21.09 31.33
CA CYS A 19 13.99 20.15 32.21
C CYS A 19 13.65 18.72 31.72
N LEU A 20 14.63 18.09 31.09
CA LEU A 20 14.61 16.65 30.85
C LEU A 20 14.93 15.96 32.17
N ASP A 21 14.00 15.10 32.59
CA ASP A 21 14.17 14.22 33.74
C ASP A 21 15.33 13.23 33.48
N PRO A 22 16.43 13.27 34.26
CA PRO A 22 17.60 12.41 34.06
C PRO A 22 17.32 10.92 34.28
N ASP A 23 16.19 10.56 34.88
CA ASP A 23 15.82 9.18 35.21
C ASP A 23 14.88 8.51 34.18
N SER A 24 14.60 9.14 33.03
CA SER A 24 13.88 8.50 31.92
C SER A 24 14.78 7.55 31.10
N GLN A 25 15.34 6.53 31.76
CA GLN A 25 16.02 5.44 31.06
C GLN A 25 14.99 4.57 30.32
N HIS A 26 15.21 4.38 29.01
CA HIS A 26 14.59 3.39 28.13
C HIS A 26 13.11 3.56 27.73
N THR A 27 12.80 4.66 27.05
CA THR A 27 11.58 4.76 26.23
C THR A 27 11.92 4.95 24.76
N GLY A 28 12.61 3.95 24.17
CA GLY A 28 12.90 3.85 22.75
C GLY A 28 11.60 3.92 21.93
N ALA A 29 11.32 5.12 21.44
CA ALA A 29 10.07 5.44 20.77
C ALA A 29 10.08 4.78 19.40
N ILE A 30 9.26 3.73 19.25
CA ILE A 30 8.99 3.19 17.94
C ILE A 30 8.11 4.20 17.19
N LEU A 31 8.72 4.90 16.23
CA LEU A 31 8.13 5.60 15.10
C LEU A 31 7.44 4.58 14.17
N GLY A 32 6.49 3.86 14.77
CA GLY A 32 5.44 3.07 14.17
C GLY A 32 4.43 3.99 13.52
N MET A 33 4.82 4.68 12.45
CA MET A 33 3.87 5.50 11.73
C MET A 33 2.86 4.58 11.03
N LEU A 34 1.62 4.63 11.49
CA LEU A 34 0.43 4.30 10.70
C LEU A 34 0.45 5.19 9.45
N ILE A 35 1.07 4.70 8.37
CA ILE A 35 0.86 5.30 7.06
C ILE A 35 -0.13 4.39 6.35
N GLY A 36 -1.40 4.78 6.41
CA GLY A 36 -2.50 3.94 5.95
C GLY A 36 -2.74 2.76 6.89
N GLU A 37 -3.05 1.61 6.30
CA GLU A 37 -3.53 0.40 6.97
C GLU A 37 -2.42 -0.46 7.64
N ARG A 38 -1.15 -0.03 7.62
CA ARG A 38 -0.01 -0.85 8.07
C ARG A 38 0.90 -0.13 9.08
N CYS A 39 1.48 -0.91 10.01
CA CYS A 39 2.46 -0.44 10.98
C CYS A 39 3.89 -0.88 10.62
N ILE A 40 4.84 0.05 10.61
CA ILE A 40 6.27 -0.21 10.44
C ILE A 40 7.01 0.29 11.68
N ALA A 41 7.54 -0.60 12.50
CA ALA A 41 8.15 -0.23 13.77
C ALA A 41 9.59 0.34 13.60
N TYR A 42 9.87 1.60 13.94
CA TYR A 42 11.22 2.19 13.86
C TYR A 42 11.68 2.85 15.17
N ASP A 43 12.84 2.51 15.75
CA ASP A 43 13.37 3.18 16.96
C ASP A 43 14.31 4.35 16.61
N LYS A 44 13.98 5.57 17.06
CA LYS A 44 14.81 6.76 16.82
C LYS A 44 16.00 6.87 17.79
N ASP A 45 15.87 6.32 18.99
CA ASP A 45 16.86 6.50 20.06
C ASP A 45 18.01 5.49 19.94
N THR A 46 17.80 4.38 19.22
CA THR A 46 18.82 3.35 18.96
C THR A 46 19.58 3.57 17.64
N TYR A 47 19.01 4.29 16.67
CA TYR A 47 19.55 4.35 15.32
C TYR A 47 19.64 5.78 14.77
N ASN A 48 20.87 6.28 14.65
CA ASN A 48 21.18 7.53 13.94
C ASN A 48 20.93 7.33 12.44
N LEU A 49 19.70 7.52 11.98
CA LEU A 49 19.43 7.69 10.55
C LEU A 49 20.11 9.00 10.08
N PRO A 50 21.03 8.96 9.11
CA PRO A 50 21.61 10.16 8.55
C PRO A 50 20.51 11.05 7.99
N LEU A 51 20.44 12.30 8.44
CA LEU A 51 19.50 13.34 7.99
C LEU A 51 19.70 13.79 6.53
N VAL A 52 20.27 12.95 5.68
CA VAL A 52 20.56 13.25 4.28
C VAL A 52 19.88 12.22 3.39
N ALA A 53 18.62 12.54 3.05
CA ALA A 53 17.85 11.87 2.01
C ALA A 53 18.55 12.07 0.66
N LYS A 54 19.49 11.16 0.33
CA LYS A 54 20.08 10.96 -1.02
C LYS A 54 21.08 9.79 -1.08
N SER A 55 21.29 9.03 -0.02
CA SER A 55 22.19 7.88 -0.06
C SER A 55 21.45 6.62 -0.56
N LYS A 56 22.12 5.80 -1.38
CA LYS A 56 21.71 4.43 -1.71
C LYS A 56 21.99 3.46 -0.55
N GLU A 57 22.17 3.98 0.65
CA GLU A 57 22.45 3.15 1.82
C GLU A 57 21.23 2.33 2.19
N HIS A 58 21.51 1.13 2.65
CA HIS A 58 20.52 0.18 3.10
C HIS A 58 20.38 0.25 4.62
N VAL A 59 19.14 0.21 5.09
CA VAL A 59 18.76 0.04 6.48
C VAL A 59 18.34 -1.41 6.67
N ASP A 60 19.06 -2.15 7.50
CA ASP A 60 18.82 -3.56 7.79
C ASP A 60 18.51 -3.83 9.27
N TYR A 61 18.46 -2.78 10.09
CA TYR A 61 18.28 -2.86 11.54
C TYR A 61 16.83 -2.62 12.00
N ILE A 62 15.87 -2.50 11.07
CA ILE A 62 14.44 -2.37 11.42
C ILE A 62 13.86 -3.75 11.77
N PRO A 63 13.45 -4.00 13.02
CA PRO A 63 12.97 -5.32 13.41
C PRO A 63 11.71 -5.72 12.63
N GLY A 64 11.72 -6.93 12.09
CA GLY A 64 10.58 -7.51 11.37
C GLY A 64 10.50 -7.15 9.88
N ILE A 65 11.35 -6.25 9.38
CA ILE A 65 11.38 -5.82 7.98
C ILE A 65 12.73 -6.20 7.36
N SER A 66 12.72 -6.63 6.09
CA SER A 66 13.94 -6.90 5.33
C SER A 66 14.69 -5.60 5.01
N SER A 67 15.95 -5.73 4.62
CA SER A 67 16.78 -4.57 4.25
C SER A 67 16.06 -3.66 3.24
N ILE A 68 16.06 -2.35 3.51
CA ILE A 68 15.40 -1.33 2.69
C ILE A 68 16.36 -0.19 2.37
N GLN A 69 16.36 0.28 1.12
CA GLN A 69 17.10 1.49 0.76
C GLN A 69 16.48 2.72 1.42
N LEU A 70 17.29 3.65 1.90
CA LEU A 70 16.82 4.89 2.54
C LEU A 70 15.85 5.68 1.67
N VAL A 71 16.07 5.71 0.35
CA VAL A 71 15.18 6.36 -0.63
C VAL A 71 13.80 5.70 -0.73
N ASN A 72 13.66 4.44 -0.30
CA ASN A 72 12.39 3.69 -0.31
C ASN A 72 11.65 3.80 1.03
N ILE A 73 12.18 4.53 2.01
CA ILE A 73 11.45 4.81 3.24
C ILE A 73 10.36 5.84 2.89
N PRO A 74 9.08 5.59 3.25
CA PRO A 74 7.90 6.32 2.75
C PRO A 74 7.79 7.79 3.23
N PHE A 75 8.86 8.33 3.81
CA PHE A 75 8.92 9.69 4.30
C PHE A 75 9.98 10.49 3.59
N ASP A 76 9.54 11.60 3.01
CA ASP A 76 10.42 12.73 2.84
C ASP A 76 10.78 13.29 4.23
N TRP A 77 11.85 12.75 4.82
CA TRP A 77 12.40 13.20 6.10
C TRP A 77 12.76 14.69 6.11
N THR A 78 12.83 15.31 4.93
CA THR A 78 13.08 16.76 4.80
C THR A 78 11.82 17.60 5.00
N ASN A 79 10.62 17.00 4.90
CA ASN A 79 9.37 17.68 5.20
C ASN A 79 9.08 17.69 6.71
N GLN A 80 9.68 18.66 7.39
CA GLN A 80 9.60 18.83 8.84
C GLN A 80 8.15 18.95 9.36
N GLN A 81 7.21 19.50 8.60
CA GLN A 81 5.81 19.64 9.01
C GLN A 81 5.09 18.29 9.07
N THR A 82 5.28 17.43 8.07
CA THR A 82 4.73 16.07 8.03
C THR A 82 5.31 15.23 9.16
N MET A 83 6.63 15.30 9.37
CA MET A 83 7.30 14.57 10.45
C MET A 83 6.78 14.99 11.83
N GLN A 84 6.61 16.29 12.08
CA GLN A 84 6.07 16.81 13.34
C GLN A 84 4.64 16.33 13.61
N ARG A 85 3.79 16.25 12.57
CA ARG A 85 2.43 15.72 12.73
C ARG A 85 2.44 14.27 13.18
N ILE A 86 3.31 13.45 12.61
CA ILE A 86 3.26 12.03 12.90
C ILE A 86 3.98 11.70 14.21
N LEU A 87 5.04 12.43 14.56
CA LEU A 87 5.65 12.35 15.90
C LEU A 87 4.64 12.66 17.02
N LYS A 88 3.63 13.51 16.75
CA LYS A 88 2.54 13.78 17.69
C LYS A 88 1.54 12.63 17.83
N VAL A 89 1.45 11.73 16.84
CA VAL A 89 0.53 10.58 16.86
C VAL A 89 1.13 9.41 17.62
N LEU A 90 2.45 9.20 17.57
CA LEU A 90 3.08 8.04 18.21
C LEU A 90 2.73 7.82 19.69
N PRO A 91 2.72 8.86 20.56
CA PRO A 91 2.45 8.63 21.97
C PRO A 91 1.04 8.09 22.23
N TRP A 92 0.11 8.26 21.28
CA TRP A 92 -1.24 7.73 21.36
C TRP A 92 -1.29 6.22 21.13
N VAL A 93 -0.34 5.65 20.39
CA VAL A 93 -0.26 4.19 20.18
C VAL A 93 -0.07 3.48 21.52
N ASN A 94 0.77 4.03 22.40
CA ASN A 94 0.99 3.49 23.75
C ASN A 94 -0.23 3.63 24.68
N LYS A 95 -1.24 4.42 24.28
CA LYS A 95 -2.50 4.58 25.01
C LYS A 95 -3.62 3.70 24.45
N ALA A 96 -3.37 2.97 23.36
CA ALA A 96 -4.35 2.08 22.77
C ALA A 96 -4.62 0.87 23.69
N GLN A 97 -5.86 0.39 23.69
CA GLN A 97 -6.24 -0.86 24.36
C GLN A 97 -6.01 -2.08 23.46
N PHE A 98 -6.09 -1.88 22.15
CA PHE A 98 -5.91 -2.91 21.12
C PHE A 98 -5.27 -2.27 19.89
N LEU A 99 -4.43 -3.03 19.20
CA LEU A 99 -3.95 -2.67 17.86
C LEU A 99 -4.48 -3.66 16.84
N LEU A 100 -5.32 -3.16 15.93
CA LEU A 100 -5.94 -3.94 14.87
C LEU A 100 -5.23 -3.63 13.55
N LEU A 101 -4.65 -4.64 12.91
CA LEU A 101 -3.97 -4.50 11.62
C LEU A 101 -4.72 -5.26 10.54
N THR A 102 -4.99 -4.60 9.42
CA THR A 102 -5.68 -5.19 8.27
C THR A 102 -4.69 -5.96 7.40
N SER A 103 -4.15 -7.03 7.97
CA SER A 103 -3.23 -7.97 7.35
C SER A 103 -3.46 -9.37 7.95
N ILE A 104 -2.95 -10.41 7.28
CA ILE A 104 -2.94 -11.78 7.80
C ILE A 104 -1.60 -12.06 8.49
N TYR A 105 -1.62 -12.88 9.54
CA TYR A 105 -0.41 -13.18 10.31
C TYR A 105 0.67 -13.84 9.44
N GLU A 106 0.28 -14.74 8.54
CA GLU A 106 1.19 -15.50 7.68
C GLU A 106 2.00 -14.61 6.74
N LEU A 107 1.40 -13.51 6.28
CA LEU A 107 2.01 -12.55 5.36
C LEU A 107 3.12 -11.73 6.04
N GLU A 108 2.94 -11.43 7.33
CA GLU A 108 3.76 -10.46 8.06
C GLU A 108 4.15 -10.95 9.47
N SER A 109 4.33 -12.26 9.63
CA SER A 109 4.54 -12.91 10.93
C SER A 109 5.60 -12.21 11.78
N LYS A 110 6.75 -11.90 11.18
CA LYS A 110 7.85 -11.19 11.85
C LYS A 110 7.46 -9.80 12.37
N VAL A 111 6.63 -9.06 11.62
CA VAL A 111 6.13 -7.74 12.04
C VAL A 111 5.17 -7.91 13.21
N PHE A 112 4.23 -8.84 13.12
CA PHE A 112 3.30 -9.14 14.22
C PHE A 112 4.03 -9.57 15.49
N ASP A 113 5.03 -10.44 15.39
CA ASP A 113 5.79 -10.93 16.55
C ASP A 113 6.55 -9.78 17.24
N VAL A 114 7.17 -8.88 16.47
CA VAL A 114 7.82 -7.68 17.00
C VAL A 114 6.83 -6.75 17.70
N LEU A 115 5.67 -6.50 17.09
CA LEU A 115 4.65 -5.62 17.67
C LEU A 115 4.06 -6.22 18.95
N LYS A 116 3.79 -7.53 18.97
CA LYS A 116 3.31 -8.25 20.16
C LYS A 116 4.35 -8.26 21.29
N ALA A 117 5.64 -8.37 20.98
CA ALA A 117 6.70 -8.32 21.98
C ALA A 117 6.91 -6.91 22.53
N LYS A 118 6.65 -5.87 21.73
CA LYS A 118 6.83 -4.48 22.14
C LYS A 118 5.69 -3.94 22.97
N PHE A 119 4.46 -4.15 22.53
CA PHE A 119 3.30 -3.53 23.15
C PHE A 119 2.74 -4.42 24.25
N SER A 120 2.38 -3.80 25.38
CA SER A 120 1.73 -4.49 26.49
C SER A 120 0.25 -4.79 26.22
N PHE A 121 -0.33 -4.18 25.19
CA PHE A 121 -1.71 -4.41 24.76
C PHE A 121 -1.77 -5.44 23.61
N PRO A 122 -2.91 -6.13 23.43
CA PRO A 122 -3.05 -7.12 22.36
C PRO A 122 -2.95 -6.52 20.95
N VAL A 123 -2.27 -7.26 20.06
CA VAL A 123 -2.13 -6.94 18.64
C VAL A 123 -2.79 -8.03 17.80
N TYR A 124 -3.76 -7.64 16.98
CA TYR A 124 -4.62 -8.54 16.21
C TYR A 124 -4.42 -8.39 14.70
N ALA A 125 -4.27 -9.54 14.04
CA ALA A 125 -4.29 -9.66 12.59
C ALA A 125 -5.76 -9.82 12.15
N MET A 126 -6.39 -8.73 11.71
CA MET A 126 -7.81 -8.75 11.35
C MET A 126 -8.07 -9.41 9.99
N GLY A 127 -7.02 -9.78 9.26
CA GLY A 127 -7.09 -10.40 7.96
C GLY A 127 -7.70 -9.51 6.89
N GLU A 128 -8.01 -10.14 5.75
CA GLU A 128 -8.81 -9.61 4.65
C GLU A 128 -10.23 -9.30 5.11
N ILE A 129 -10.47 -8.09 5.65
CA ILE A 129 -11.80 -7.47 5.68
C ILE A 129 -12.15 -7.06 4.23
N VAL A 130 -12.14 -8.04 3.33
CA VAL A 130 -12.65 -7.91 1.99
C VAL A 130 -14.14 -8.23 2.11
N PRO A 131 -15.04 -7.38 1.59
CA PRO A 131 -16.46 -7.67 1.57
C PRO A 131 -16.65 -9.10 1.08
N ASN A 132 -17.38 -9.90 1.86
CA ASN A 132 -17.63 -11.32 1.62
C ASN A 132 -17.78 -11.54 0.12
N ILE A 133 -17.06 -12.52 -0.45
CA ILE A 133 -17.13 -12.88 -1.88
C ILE A 133 -18.47 -13.59 -2.13
N ASP A 134 -19.55 -12.94 -1.75
CA ASP A 134 -20.90 -13.32 -2.12
C ASP A 134 -21.12 -12.64 -3.46
N PHE A 135 -21.02 -13.41 -4.54
CA PHE A 135 -21.41 -13.00 -5.88
C PHE A 135 -22.94 -12.86 -5.99
N GLY A 136 -23.60 -12.34 -4.94
CA GLY A 136 -25.00 -12.01 -4.97
C GLY A 136 -25.27 -11.11 -6.17
N GLU A 137 -26.27 -11.50 -6.96
CA GLU A 137 -26.74 -10.82 -8.17
C GLU A 137 -27.24 -9.41 -7.84
N ASN A 138 -26.35 -8.47 -7.52
CA ASN A 138 -26.67 -7.05 -7.58
C ASN A 138 -26.59 -6.66 -9.06
N THR A 139 -27.68 -6.94 -9.77
CA THR A 139 -27.95 -6.53 -11.14
C THR A 139 -28.18 -5.02 -11.20
N ASN A 140 -27.15 -4.22 -10.93
CA ASN A 140 -27.10 -2.86 -11.48
C ASN A 140 -26.75 -3.01 -12.95
N HIS A 141 -27.70 -2.68 -13.84
CA HIS A 141 -27.59 -2.92 -15.29
C HIS A 141 -26.35 -2.34 -15.99
N ASN A 142 -25.59 -1.43 -15.34
CA ASN A 142 -24.32 -0.91 -15.85
C ASN A 142 -23.10 -1.82 -15.56
N ASP A 143 -23.16 -2.68 -14.54
CA ASP A 143 -22.06 -3.60 -14.20
C ASP A 143 -21.89 -4.72 -15.24
N ASN A 144 -22.97 -5.04 -15.97
CA ASN A 144 -22.97 -6.15 -16.93
C ASN A 144 -22.13 -5.86 -18.19
N ASN A 145 -21.95 -4.59 -18.58
CA ASN A 145 -21.31 -4.28 -19.86
C ASN A 145 -19.79 -4.52 -19.85
N TYR A 146 -19.12 -4.22 -18.74
CA TYR A 146 -17.66 -4.39 -18.65
C TYR A 146 -17.26 -5.81 -18.27
N LEU A 147 -18.11 -6.53 -17.51
CA LEU A 147 -17.91 -7.95 -17.23
C LEU A 147 -18.10 -8.80 -18.48
N HIS A 148 -19.13 -8.51 -19.29
CA HIS A 148 -19.31 -9.17 -20.59
C HIS A 148 -18.10 -8.95 -21.52
N TRP A 149 -17.47 -7.77 -21.47
CA TRP A 149 -16.23 -7.55 -22.20
C TRP A 149 -15.11 -8.49 -21.73
N LEU A 150 -14.98 -8.73 -20.42
CA LEU A 150 -14.01 -9.67 -19.85
C LEU A 150 -14.32 -11.12 -20.20
N ASP A 151 -15.61 -11.51 -20.21
CA ASP A 151 -16.08 -12.85 -20.61
C ASP A 151 -15.65 -13.21 -22.04
N CYS A 152 -15.58 -12.21 -22.92
CA CYS A 152 -15.13 -12.36 -24.30
C CYS A 152 -13.61 -12.44 -24.47
N GLN A 153 -12.81 -12.32 -23.40
CA GLN A 153 -11.35 -12.37 -23.49
C GLN A 153 -10.80 -13.76 -23.13
N PRO A 154 -9.68 -14.18 -23.73
CA PRO A 154 -8.99 -15.40 -23.31
C PRO A 154 -8.55 -15.35 -21.85
N ARG A 155 -8.43 -16.53 -21.22
CA ARG A 155 -7.96 -16.69 -19.85
C ARG A 155 -6.58 -16.02 -19.67
N SER A 156 -6.41 -15.31 -18.56
CA SER A 156 -5.15 -14.65 -18.16
C SER A 156 -4.52 -13.76 -19.24
N SER A 157 -5.34 -13.15 -20.11
CA SER A 157 -4.87 -12.34 -21.24
C SER A 157 -5.06 -10.83 -21.06
N VAL A 158 -5.76 -10.42 -20.00
CA VAL A 158 -6.07 -9.02 -19.70
C VAL A 158 -5.20 -8.52 -18.55
N LEU A 159 -4.51 -7.40 -18.76
CA LEU A 159 -3.86 -6.63 -17.69
C LEU A 159 -4.89 -5.69 -17.04
N TYR A 160 -5.16 -5.85 -15.75
CA TYR A 160 -5.96 -4.88 -15.01
C TYR A 160 -5.08 -3.69 -14.58
N VAL A 161 -5.57 -2.47 -14.74
CA VAL A 161 -4.84 -1.23 -14.48
C VAL A 161 -5.67 -0.33 -13.57
N SER A 162 -5.15 -0.01 -12.39
CA SER A 162 -5.81 0.89 -11.43
C SER A 162 -4.79 1.63 -10.55
N MET A 163 -4.90 2.97 -10.51
CA MET A 163 -4.02 3.85 -9.73
C MET A 163 -4.63 4.30 -8.39
N GLY A 164 -5.70 3.63 -7.94
CA GLY A 164 -6.37 3.96 -6.68
C GLY A 164 -7.30 5.17 -6.78
N SER A 165 -7.79 5.61 -5.63
CA SER A 165 -8.87 6.61 -5.53
C SER A 165 -8.43 8.02 -5.15
N PHE A 166 -7.25 8.16 -4.55
CA PHE A 166 -6.83 9.38 -3.88
C PHE A 166 -5.87 10.24 -4.70
N LEU A 167 -4.90 9.61 -5.35
CA LEU A 167 -3.85 10.31 -6.08
C LEU A 167 -3.74 9.75 -7.49
N SER A 168 -3.47 10.65 -8.44
CA SER A 168 -3.24 10.31 -9.83
C SER A 168 -1.80 10.66 -10.20
N VAL A 169 -1.27 9.94 -11.19
CA VAL A 169 0.00 10.31 -11.83
C VAL A 169 -0.19 11.59 -12.65
N SER A 170 0.91 12.25 -13.02
CA SER A 170 0.83 13.41 -13.91
C SER A 170 0.16 13.05 -15.24
N ILE A 171 -0.50 14.01 -15.88
CA ILE A 171 -1.15 13.81 -17.20
C ILE A 171 -0.13 13.28 -18.21
N ALA A 172 1.11 13.81 -18.20
CA ALA A 172 2.19 13.33 -19.07
C ALA A 172 2.51 11.85 -18.84
N GLN A 173 2.60 11.40 -17.58
CA GLN A 173 2.84 9.99 -17.27
C GLN A 173 1.65 9.11 -17.66
N MET A 174 0.43 9.61 -17.48
CA MET A 174 -0.79 8.91 -17.88
C MET A 174 -0.84 8.70 -19.39
N ASP A 175 -0.45 9.70 -20.18
CA ASP A 175 -0.35 9.62 -21.64
C ASP A 175 0.71 8.58 -22.08
N GLU A 176 1.87 8.54 -21.43
CA GLU A 176 2.89 7.51 -21.69
C GLU A 176 2.37 6.09 -21.36
N ILE A 177 1.61 5.93 -20.27
CA ILE A 177 0.98 4.64 -19.91
C ILE A 177 -0.06 4.25 -20.96
N ALA A 178 -0.95 5.15 -21.35
CA ALA A 178 -1.99 4.86 -22.35
C ALA A 178 -1.40 4.44 -23.69
N VAL A 179 -0.41 5.20 -24.17
CA VAL A 179 0.24 4.87 -25.43
C VAL A 179 1.07 3.59 -25.30
N GLY A 180 1.79 3.39 -24.19
CA GLY A 180 2.57 2.19 -23.96
C GLY A 180 1.71 0.93 -23.88
N LEU A 181 0.54 1.00 -23.23
CA LEU A 181 -0.43 -0.09 -23.19
C LEU A 181 -0.97 -0.41 -24.58
N ARG A 182 -1.39 0.61 -25.36
CA ARG A 182 -1.83 0.41 -26.75
C ARG A 182 -0.75 -0.25 -27.59
N ASP A 183 0.46 0.31 -27.56
CA ASP A 183 1.59 -0.15 -28.39
C ASP A 183 2.12 -1.52 -27.92
N SER A 184 1.77 -1.97 -26.72
CA SER A 184 2.09 -3.33 -26.24
C SER A 184 1.32 -4.41 -26.99
N GLY A 185 0.13 -4.10 -27.55
CA GLY A 185 -0.76 -5.09 -28.15
C GLY A 185 -1.42 -6.06 -27.15
N VAL A 186 -1.20 -5.85 -25.85
CA VAL A 186 -1.84 -6.61 -24.77
C VAL A 186 -3.24 -6.04 -24.52
N ARG A 187 -4.20 -6.90 -24.17
CA ARG A 187 -5.54 -6.46 -23.75
C ARG A 187 -5.47 -5.90 -22.34
N PHE A 188 -6.17 -4.82 -22.07
CA PHE A 188 -6.17 -4.24 -20.73
C PHE A 188 -7.54 -3.71 -20.32
N PHE A 189 -7.76 -3.73 -19.01
CA PHE A 189 -8.93 -3.13 -18.38
C PHE A 189 -8.42 -2.02 -17.46
N TRP A 190 -8.74 -0.76 -17.76
CA TRP A 190 -8.25 0.38 -17.01
C TRP A 190 -9.39 1.13 -16.32
N VAL A 191 -9.32 1.21 -14.99
CA VAL A 191 -10.11 2.15 -14.20
C VAL A 191 -9.43 3.53 -14.14
N ALA A 192 -10.02 4.52 -14.79
CA ALA A 192 -9.53 5.91 -14.82
C ALA A 192 -10.65 6.90 -14.54
N ARG A 193 -10.59 7.56 -13.38
CA ARG A 193 -11.62 8.51 -12.90
C ARG A 193 -11.62 9.81 -13.68
N ASP A 194 -10.43 10.33 -13.95
CA ASP A 194 -10.21 11.55 -14.70
C ASP A 194 -9.76 11.21 -16.12
N GLU A 195 -9.98 12.13 -17.06
CA GLU A 195 -9.54 12.00 -18.46
C GLU A 195 -10.06 10.74 -19.17
N THR A 196 -11.13 10.10 -18.69
CA THR A 196 -11.63 8.82 -19.24
C THR A 196 -11.87 8.89 -20.75
N SER A 197 -12.46 9.99 -21.25
CA SER A 197 -12.71 10.17 -22.69
C SER A 197 -11.42 10.25 -23.49
N LYS A 198 -10.45 11.05 -23.02
CA LYS A 198 -9.12 11.17 -23.64
C LYS A 198 -8.39 9.82 -23.65
N LEU A 199 -8.44 9.09 -22.53
CA LEU A 199 -7.81 7.78 -22.42
C LEU A 199 -8.45 6.74 -23.34
N LYS A 200 -9.78 6.74 -23.49
CA LYS A 200 -10.47 5.86 -24.44
C LYS A 200 -9.95 6.05 -25.87
N GLU A 201 -9.71 7.29 -26.28
CA GLU A 201 -9.16 7.59 -27.60
C GLU A 201 -7.69 7.14 -27.72
N LEU A 202 -6.87 7.39 -26.69
CA LEU A 202 -5.46 7.03 -26.71
C LEU A 202 -5.20 5.51 -26.65
N CYS A 203 -6.03 4.76 -25.92
CA CYS A 203 -5.87 3.35 -25.61
C CYS A 203 -6.19 2.41 -26.78
N GLY A 204 -6.95 2.88 -27.79
CA GLY A 204 -7.35 2.05 -28.93
C GLY A 204 -8.35 0.95 -28.58
N HIS A 205 -8.51 -0.03 -29.48
CA HIS A 205 -9.62 -1.01 -29.44
C HIS A 205 -9.36 -2.26 -28.58
N LEU A 206 -8.12 -2.50 -28.14
CA LEU A 206 -7.76 -3.66 -27.31
C LEU A 206 -7.96 -3.42 -25.81
N GLY A 207 -8.17 -2.17 -25.42
CA GLY A 207 -8.38 -1.76 -24.04
C GLY A 207 -9.84 -1.39 -23.76
N LEU A 208 -10.30 -1.68 -22.54
CA LEU A 208 -11.53 -1.13 -22.00
C LEU A 208 -11.20 -0.13 -20.88
N VAL A 209 -11.60 1.13 -21.05
CA VAL A 209 -11.41 2.18 -20.05
C VAL A 209 -12.75 2.53 -19.42
N VAL A 210 -12.84 2.43 -18.10
CA VAL A 210 -14.06 2.74 -17.31
C VAL A 210 -13.74 3.71 -16.18
N PRO A 211 -14.70 4.56 -15.76
CA PRO A 211 -14.47 5.47 -14.64
C PRO A 211 -14.46 4.75 -13.27
N TRP A 212 -15.13 3.61 -13.19
CA TRP A 212 -15.27 2.81 -11.98
C TRP A 212 -15.64 1.36 -12.33
N CYS A 213 -15.26 0.41 -11.47
CA CYS A 213 -15.74 -0.97 -11.52
C CYS A 213 -15.77 -1.57 -10.10
N ASN A 214 -16.46 -2.70 -9.95
CA ASN A 214 -16.24 -3.58 -8.79
C ASN A 214 -14.86 -4.26 -8.95
N GLN A 215 -13.82 -3.68 -8.35
CA GLN A 215 -12.42 -4.09 -8.53
C GLN A 215 -12.22 -5.57 -8.18
N LEU A 216 -12.73 -6.03 -7.03
CA LEU A 216 -12.57 -7.43 -6.62
C LEU A 216 -13.21 -8.41 -7.62
N ARG A 217 -14.38 -8.09 -8.18
CA ARG A 217 -15.00 -8.91 -9.24
C ARG A 217 -14.15 -8.97 -10.51
N VAL A 218 -13.54 -7.84 -10.90
CA VAL A 218 -12.65 -7.79 -12.06
C VAL A 218 -11.35 -8.56 -11.80
N LEU A 219 -10.70 -8.35 -10.65
CA LEU A 219 -9.47 -9.05 -10.26
C LEU A 219 -9.70 -10.57 -10.16
N SER A 220 -10.88 -11.01 -9.71
CA SER A 220 -11.25 -12.42 -9.64
C SER A 220 -11.63 -13.04 -10.99
N HIS A 221 -11.74 -12.24 -12.05
CA HIS A 221 -12.19 -12.71 -13.36
C HIS A 221 -11.09 -13.54 -14.05
N SER A 222 -11.45 -14.71 -14.59
CA SER A 222 -10.47 -15.66 -15.17
C SER A 222 -9.63 -15.10 -16.33
N SER A 223 -10.16 -14.12 -17.05
CA SER A 223 -9.46 -13.41 -18.14
C SER A 223 -8.36 -12.47 -17.65
N VAL A 224 -8.39 -12.03 -16.39
CA VAL A 224 -7.35 -11.16 -15.83
C VAL A 224 -6.11 -11.99 -15.49
N GLY A 225 -4.97 -11.58 -16.02
CA GLY A 225 -3.69 -12.29 -15.89
C GLY A 225 -2.63 -11.54 -15.09
N GLY A 226 -2.89 -10.28 -14.73
CA GLY A 226 -1.99 -9.47 -13.92
C GLY A 226 -2.57 -8.11 -13.58
N PHE A 227 -1.89 -7.41 -12.67
CA PHE A 227 -2.37 -6.16 -12.10
C PHE A 227 -1.28 -5.07 -12.10
N LEU A 228 -1.46 -4.03 -12.93
CA LEU A 228 -0.72 -2.79 -12.80
C LEU A 228 -1.35 -1.90 -11.73
N SER A 229 -0.63 -1.72 -10.62
CA SER A 229 -1.16 -1.10 -9.40
C SER A 229 -0.23 -0.02 -8.85
N HIS A 230 -0.84 1.04 -8.33
CA HIS A 230 -0.17 2.02 -7.46
C HIS A 230 0.32 1.45 -6.12
N CYS A 231 0.01 0.19 -5.79
CA CYS A 231 0.46 -0.48 -4.57
C CYS A 231 -0.13 0.08 -3.27
N GLY A 232 -1.31 0.70 -3.32
CA GLY A 232 -2.11 0.92 -2.11
C GLY A 232 -2.42 -0.41 -1.42
N TRP A 233 -2.46 -0.42 -0.09
CA TRP A 233 -2.56 -1.66 0.68
C TRP A 233 -3.82 -2.48 0.36
N SER A 234 -4.99 -1.84 0.29
CA SER A 234 -6.24 -2.53 -0.02
C SER A 234 -6.22 -3.18 -1.42
N SER A 235 -5.72 -2.47 -2.45
CA SER A 235 -5.55 -3.05 -3.80
C SER A 235 -4.52 -4.18 -3.83
N THR A 236 -3.43 -4.04 -3.08
CA THR A 236 -2.39 -5.07 -2.98
C THR A 236 -2.99 -6.36 -2.43
N ARG A 237 -3.75 -6.25 -1.36
CA ARG A 237 -4.42 -7.36 -0.71
C ARG A 237 -5.47 -8.04 -1.58
N GLU A 238 -6.33 -7.27 -2.26
CA GLU A 238 -7.29 -7.84 -3.23
C GLU A 238 -6.57 -8.60 -4.35
N GLY A 239 -5.49 -8.04 -4.90
CA GLY A 239 -4.72 -8.71 -5.95
C GLY A 239 -4.04 -10.00 -5.47
N MET A 240 -3.54 -10.02 -4.23
CA MET A 240 -2.99 -11.22 -3.59
C MET A 240 -4.06 -12.29 -3.37
N LEU A 241 -5.23 -11.90 -2.86
CA LEU A 241 -6.37 -12.82 -2.67
C LEU A 241 -6.83 -13.44 -4.01
N CYS A 242 -6.73 -12.68 -5.10
CA CYS A 242 -7.02 -13.15 -6.46
C CYS A 242 -5.85 -13.88 -7.14
N GLY A 243 -4.66 -13.96 -6.52
CA GLY A 243 -3.50 -14.66 -7.06
C GLY A 243 -2.87 -14.03 -8.29
N LEU A 244 -3.00 -12.70 -8.42
CA LEU A 244 -2.50 -11.98 -9.57
C LEU A 244 -1.05 -11.52 -9.37
N PRO A 245 -0.20 -11.66 -10.39
CA PRO A 245 1.11 -11.01 -10.39
C PRO A 245 0.95 -9.49 -10.57
N PHE A 246 1.93 -8.72 -10.07
CA PHE A 246 1.87 -7.25 -10.08
C PHE A 246 2.89 -6.60 -11.03
N LEU A 247 2.46 -5.53 -11.68
CA LEU A 247 3.32 -4.45 -12.17
C LEU A 247 3.17 -3.25 -11.24
N THR A 248 4.19 -2.98 -10.43
CA THR A 248 4.11 -1.95 -9.40
C THR A 248 4.47 -0.57 -9.95
N PHE A 249 3.59 0.41 -9.74
CA PHE A 249 3.78 1.82 -10.08
C PHE A 249 3.50 2.70 -8.85
N PRO A 250 4.30 2.63 -7.77
CA PRO A 250 4.03 3.42 -6.57
C PRO A 250 4.10 4.92 -6.86
N ILE A 251 3.19 5.69 -6.27
CA ILE A 251 3.12 7.15 -6.45
C ILE A 251 3.76 7.83 -5.24
N VAL A 252 3.29 7.55 -4.02
CA VAL A 252 3.76 8.19 -2.77
C VAL A 252 3.45 7.34 -1.53
N PHE A 253 3.96 7.77 -0.36
CA PHE A 253 3.64 7.19 0.95
C PHE A 253 4.02 5.70 1.05
N ASP A 254 3.21 4.92 1.76
CA ASP A 254 3.38 3.49 2.01
C ASP A 254 3.44 2.65 0.72
N GLN A 255 2.93 3.17 -0.39
CA GLN A 255 2.97 2.49 -1.70
C GLN A 255 4.38 2.09 -2.12
N ILE A 256 5.37 2.93 -1.79
CA ILE A 256 6.78 2.66 -2.10
C ILE A 256 7.25 1.40 -1.37
N LEU A 257 6.90 1.27 -0.09
CA LEU A 257 7.22 0.10 0.71
C LEU A 257 6.44 -1.13 0.22
N ASN A 258 5.14 -0.98 -0.05
CA ASN A 258 4.30 -2.07 -0.56
C ASN A 258 4.86 -2.60 -1.90
N SER A 259 5.29 -1.71 -2.79
CA SER A 259 6.00 -2.09 -4.02
C SER A 259 7.30 -2.86 -3.75
N LYS A 260 8.08 -2.48 -2.73
CA LYS A 260 9.26 -3.24 -2.32
C LYS A 260 8.90 -4.64 -1.83
N LEU A 261 7.86 -4.78 -1.00
CA LEU A 261 7.42 -6.10 -0.55
C LEU A 261 7.05 -6.99 -1.73
N ILE A 262 6.21 -6.48 -2.64
CA ILE A 262 5.72 -7.20 -3.82
C ILE A 262 6.89 -7.69 -4.68
N VAL A 263 7.84 -6.80 -4.97
CA VAL A 263 8.92 -7.07 -5.94
C VAL A 263 10.07 -7.86 -5.32
N GLU A 264 10.50 -7.50 -4.12
CA GLU A 264 11.74 -8.03 -3.53
C GLU A 264 11.50 -9.15 -2.53
N ASP A 265 10.51 -9.01 -1.65
CA ASP A 265 10.30 -9.95 -0.54
C ASP A 265 9.40 -11.11 -0.96
N TRP A 266 8.24 -10.79 -1.55
CA TRP A 266 7.25 -11.75 -1.98
C TRP A 266 7.58 -12.34 -3.36
N LYS A 267 8.27 -11.53 -4.18
CA LYS A 267 8.63 -11.86 -5.57
C LYS A 267 7.40 -12.20 -6.41
N THR A 268 6.33 -11.41 -6.22
CA THR A 268 5.04 -11.54 -6.92
C THR A 268 4.84 -10.45 -7.97
N GLY A 269 5.87 -9.68 -8.31
CA GLY A 269 5.76 -8.68 -9.36
C GLY A 269 7.07 -8.02 -9.80
N TRP A 270 6.95 -7.12 -10.78
CA TRP A 270 8.03 -6.27 -11.26
C TRP A 270 7.71 -4.80 -11.04
N ARG A 271 8.77 -3.99 -10.89
CA ARG A 271 8.65 -2.54 -10.79
C ARG A 271 8.65 -1.90 -12.17
N VAL A 272 7.63 -1.10 -12.48
CA VAL A 272 7.53 -0.36 -13.74
C VAL A 272 8.50 0.82 -13.77
N LYS A 273 8.54 1.59 -12.69
CA LYS A 273 9.43 2.75 -12.53
C LYS A 273 10.61 2.39 -11.64
N GLN A 274 11.80 2.18 -12.22
CA GLN A 274 12.99 1.79 -11.45
C GLN A 274 13.61 2.93 -10.64
N ASP A 275 13.38 4.19 -11.04
CA ASP A 275 14.02 5.37 -10.44
C ASP A 275 13.00 6.26 -9.73
N MET A 276 13.24 6.58 -8.46
CA MET A 276 12.25 7.21 -7.55
C MET A 276 12.13 8.74 -7.71
N GLY A 277 12.85 9.33 -8.66
CA GLY A 277 12.74 10.77 -8.93
C GLY A 277 11.34 11.14 -9.42
N MET A 278 10.73 12.15 -8.79
CA MET A 278 9.41 12.69 -9.18
C MET A 278 9.36 13.13 -10.65
N ASP A 279 10.51 13.49 -11.23
CA ASP A 279 10.62 14.06 -12.58
C ASP A 279 10.92 13.05 -13.69
N ASN A 280 11.25 11.79 -13.36
CA ASN A 280 11.55 10.78 -14.37
C ASN A 280 10.26 10.10 -14.84
N LEU A 281 9.81 10.47 -16.04
CA LEU A 281 8.72 9.78 -16.73
C LEU A 281 9.19 8.39 -17.18
N VAL A 282 8.38 7.36 -16.95
CA VAL A 282 8.56 6.06 -17.60
C VAL A 282 7.99 6.18 -19.01
N THR A 283 8.80 5.89 -20.02
CA THR A 283 8.42 6.09 -21.41
C THR A 283 7.45 5.00 -21.88
N ARG A 284 6.58 5.34 -22.84
CA ARG A 284 5.67 4.40 -23.53
C ARG A 284 6.39 3.18 -24.10
N VAL A 285 7.64 3.33 -24.55
CA VAL A 285 8.45 2.26 -25.12
C VAL A 285 8.86 1.26 -24.04
N GLU A 286 9.27 1.75 -22.87
CA GLU A 286 9.58 0.91 -21.72
C GLU A 286 8.32 0.20 -21.20
N ILE A 287 7.21 0.92 -21.08
CA ILE A 287 5.92 0.37 -20.65
C ILE A 287 5.46 -0.73 -21.61
N SER A 288 5.48 -0.47 -22.92
CA SER A 288 5.09 -1.44 -23.93
C SER A 288 5.91 -2.73 -23.83
N ARG A 289 7.24 -2.63 -23.78
CA ARG A 289 8.14 -3.79 -23.66
C ARG A 289 7.90 -4.56 -22.36
N LEU A 290 7.75 -3.86 -21.24
CA LEU A 290 7.54 -4.47 -19.94
C LEU A 290 6.21 -5.21 -19.88
N VAL A 291 5.13 -4.58 -20.35
CA VAL A 291 3.79 -5.18 -20.39
C VAL A 291 3.76 -6.41 -21.31
N GLN A 292 4.38 -6.33 -22.49
CA GLN A 292 4.54 -7.48 -23.38
C GLN A 292 5.27 -8.64 -22.70
N LYS A 293 6.41 -8.39 -22.07
CA LYS A 293 7.19 -9.42 -21.36
C LYS A 293 6.37 -10.02 -20.22
N PHE A 294 5.70 -9.18 -19.43
CA PHE A 294 4.96 -9.57 -18.23
C PHE A 294 3.75 -10.45 -18.54
N MET A 295 2.97 -10.06 -19.55
CA MET A 295 1.76 -10.77 -19.96
C MET A 295 2.03 -11.96 -20.91
N ASN A 296 3.29 -12.18 -21.32
CA ASN A 296 3.66 -13.38 -22.05
C ASN A 296 3.65 -14.60 -21.11
N LEU A 297 2.70 -15.50 -21.33
CA LEU A 297 2.56 -16.72 -20.53
C LEU A 297 3.75 -17.67 -20.67
N GLU A 298 4.50 -17.59 -21.77
CA GLU A 298 5.69 -18.41 -22.02
C GLU A 298 6.98 -17.86 -21.44
N ASN A 299 6.96 -16.65 -20.87
CA ASN A 299 8.14 -16.08 -20.22
C ASN A 299 8.44 -16.79 -18.88
N ASP A 300 9.64 -17.34 -18.72
CA ASP A 300 10.03 -18.14 -17.54
C ASP A 300 10.02 -17.33 -16.24
N GLU A 301 10.57 -16.10 -16.24
CA GLU A 301 10.50 -15.21 -15.06
C GLU A 301 9.04 -14.89 -14.70
N GLY A 302 8.19 -14.67 -15.71
CA GLY A 302 6.75 -14.44 -15.52
C GLY A 302 6.02 -15.66 -14.98
N LYS A 303 6.42 -16.88 -15.38
CA LYS A 303 5.88 -18.14 -14.83
C LYS A 303 6.21 -18.26 -13.34
N GLU A 304 7.46 -18.00 -12.96
CA GLU A 304 7.89 -18.01 -11.55
C GLU A 304 7.06 -17.05 -10.70
N ILE A 305 6.87 -15.82 -11.17
CA ILE A 305 6.08 -14.80 -10.47
C ILE A 305 4.61 -15.22 -10.31
N ARG A 306 4.02 -15.83 -11.35
CA ARG A 306 2.64 -16.35 -11.29
C ARG A 306 2.51 -17.52 -10.31
N THR A 307 3.50 -18.40 -10.25
CA THR A 307 3.56 -19.47 -9.23
C THR A 307 3.60 -18.87 -7.83
N ARG A 308 4.48 -17.89 -7.59
CA ARG A 308 4.53 -17.18 -6.30
C ARG A 308 3.20 -16.51 -5.96
N ALA A 309 2.59 -15.81 -6.91
CA ALA A 309 1.28 -15.17 -6.70
C ALA A 309 0.18 -16.19 -6.31
N SER A 310 0.21 -17.39 -6.89
CA SER A 310 -0.72 -18.48 -6.55
C SER A 310 -0.48 -19.04 -5.14
N GLU A 311 0.77 -19.13 -4.69
CA GLU A 311 1.11 -19.53 -3.33
C GLU A 311 0.59 -18.51 -2.30
N PHE A 312 0.74 -17.22 -2.59
CA PHE A 312 0.19 -16.14 -1.76
C PHE A 312 -1.34 -16.15 -1.75
N GLN A 313 -1.98 -16.40 -2.89
CA GLN A 313 -3.44 -16.61 -2.94
C GLN A 313 -3.88 -17.74 -2.01
N TRP A 314 -3.22 -18.89 -2.10
CA TRP A 314 -3.54 -20.03 -1.24
C TRP A 314 -3.40 -19.65 0.24
N MET A 315 -2.32 -18.98 0.61
CA MET A 315 -2.08 -18.49 1.98
C MET A 315 -3.19 -17.54 2.45
N CYS A 316 -3.52 -16.53 1.65
CA CYS A 316 -4.59 -15.57 1.96
C CYS A 316 -5.94 -16.28 2.13
N GLN A 317 -6.31 -17.17 1.21
CA GLN A 317 -7.56 -17.92 1.27
C GLN A 317 -7.65 -18.83 2.49
N HIS A 318 -6.55 -19.48 2.89
CA HIS A 318 -6.52 -20.33 4.09
C HIS A 318 -6.62 -19.52 5.38
N ALA A 319 -5.96 -18.36 5.44
CA ALA A 319 -6.00 -17.49 6.60
C ALA A 319 -7.43 -16.96 6.89
N ILE A 320 -8.23 -16.74 5.85
CA ILE A 320 -9.58 -16.14 5.95
C ILE A 320 -10.71 -17.18 5.92
N ALA A 321 -10.38 -18.43 5.59
CA ALA A 321 -11.34 -19.53 5.60
C ALA A 321 -11.87 -19.78 7.02
N LYS A 322 -12.98 -20.52 7.12
CA LYS A 322 -13.51 -20.98 8.40
C LYS A 322 -12.47 -21.83 9.13
N GLY A 323 -12.19 -21.51 10.39
CA GLY A 323 -11.13 -22.06 11.22
C GLY A 323 -9.74 -21.48 10.93
N GLY A 324 -9.63 -20.49 10.04
CA GLY A 324 -8.39 -19.83 9.68
C GLY A 324 -7.85 -18.90 10.76
N SER A 325 -6.62 -18.43 10.58
CA SER A 325 -5.92 -17.55 11.51
C SER A 325 -6.60 -16.20 11.69
N SER A 326 -7.20 -15.66 10.62
CA SER A 326 -7.91 -14.37 10.67
C SER A 326 -9.21 -14.48 11.47
N GLU A 327 -10.01 -15.53 11.24
CA GLU A 327 -11.23 -15.77 12.05
C GLU A 327 -10.86 -16.00 13.53
N THR A 328 -9.79 -16.76 13.79
CA THR A 328 -9.28 -16.98 15.14
C THR A 328 -8.88 -15.66 15.82
N SER A 329 -8.17 -14.80 15.11
CA SER A 329 -7.74 -13.49 15.62
C SER A 329 -8.91 -12.55 15.85
N ILE A 330 -9.91 -12.52 14.95
CA ILE A 330 -11.13 -11.73 15.13
C ILE A 330 -11.93 -12.22 16.33
N ASN A 331 -12.09 -13.54 16.49
CA ASN A 331 -12.80 -14.11 17.64
C ASN A 331 -12.10 -13.80 18.96
N ALA A 332 -10.76 -13.87 19.00
CA ALA A 332 -9.98 -13.47 20.16
C ALA A 332 -10.18 -11.97 20.49
N PHE A 333 -10.17 -11.10 19.47
CA PHE A 333 -10.47 -9.68 19.66
C PHE A 333 -11.88 -9.45 20.21
N ILE A 334 -12.91 -10.10 19.66
CA ILE A 334 -14.30 -9.98 20.14
C ILE A 334 -14.41 -10.46 21.60
N GLN A 335 -13.73 -11.55 21.93
CA GLN A 335 -13.70 -12.08 23.29
C GLN A 335 -13.06 -11.06 24.24
N ASP A 336 -11.87 -10.54 23.93
CA ASP A 336 -11.19 -9.55 24.77
C ASP A 336 -12.01 -8.27 24.92
N LEU A 337 -12.61 -7.78 23.82
CA LEU A 337 -13.47 -6.61 23.83
C LEU A 337 -14.66 -6.81 24.78
N SER A 338 -15.27 -8.01 24.77
CA SER A 338 -16.39 -8.33 25.67
C SER A 338 -15.98 -8.32 27.15
N HIS A 339 -14.77 -8.75 27.49
CA HIS A 339 -14.27 -8.72 28.86
C HIS A 339 -14.00 -7.28 29.34
N CYS A 340 -13.57 -6.39 28.45
CA CYS A 340 -13.39 -4.97 28.77
C CYS A 340 -14.72 -4.24 28.99
N MET A 341 -15.80 -4.65 28.33
CA MET A 341 -17.13 -4.02 28.45
C MET A 341 -17.94 -4.46 29.67
N VAL A 342 -17.54 -5.56 30.34
CA VAL A 342 -18.26 -6.09 31.53
C VAL A 342 -17.72 -5.51 32.84
N ILE A 343 -16.69 -4.66 32.78
CA ILE A 343 -16.17 -3.92 33.94
C ILE A 343 -16.86 -2.54 33.97
N GLU A 344 -18.11 -2.50 34.42
CA GLU A 344 -18.79 -1.28 34.94
C GLU A 344 -19.50 -1.58 36.26
#